data_AF-A0A529FHD5-F1
#
_entry.id   AF-A0A529FHD5-F1
#
_cell.length_a   1.000
_cell.length_b   1.000
_cell.length_c   1.000
_cell.angle_alpha   90.00
_cell.angle_beta   90.00
_cell.angle_gamma   90.00
#
_symmetry.space_group_name_H-M   'P 1'
#
loop_
_entity.id
_entity.type
_entity.pdbx_description
1 polymer ?
#
loop_
_entity_poly.entity_id
_entity_poly.type
_entity_poly.pdbx_seq_one_letter_code
_entity_poly.pdbx_strand_id
1 'polypeptide(L)'
;MSSAAWESLEKAAGPVSRETFERLVAFEQVFLKWNRSINLAAPSTLDDVWRRHILDSAQLARIEPKARRWVDLGSGGGFPGLVLGFLL
;
A
#
# COMPACT_ATOMS: atom_id res chain seq x y z
N MET A 1 -8.23 -11.65 8.69
CA MET A 1 -8.25 -10.77 7.51
C MET A 1 -7.31 -11.22 6.38
N SER A 2 -6.82 -12.47 6.34
CA SER A 2 -5.65 -12.77 5.50
C SER A 2 -5.92 -13.27 4.08
N SER A 3 -6.97 -14.05 3.79
CA SER A 3 -7.17 -14.59 2.43
C SER A 3 -7.70 -13.55 1.44
N ALA A 4 -8.77 -12.83 1.80
CA ALA A 4 -9.39 -11.86 0.89
C ALA A 4 -8.50 -10.65 0.57
N ALA A 5 -7.72 -10.16 1.54
CA ALA A 5 -6.76 -9.07 1.33
C ALA A 5 -5.58 -9.51 0.46
N TRP A 6 -5.09 -10.74 0.69
CA TRP A 6 -4.06 -11.37 -0.15
C TRP A 6 -4.53 -11.51 -1.60
N GLU A 7 -5.71 -12.09 -1.82
CA GLU A 7 -6.30 -12.25 -3.16
C GLU A 7 -6.49 -10.90 -3.86
N SER A 8 -6.94 -9.88 -3.12
CA SER A 8 -7.11 -8.53 -3.66
C SER A 8 -5.77 -7.89 -4.04
N LEU A 9 -4.73 -8.11 -3.23
CA LEU A 9 -3.38 -7.64 -3.53
C LEU A 9 -2.81 -8.35 -4.76
N GLU A 10 -2.94 -9.67 -4.87
CA GLU A 10 -2.50 -10.40 -6.05
C GLU A 10 -3.23 -9.95 -7.31
N LYS A 11 -4.53 -9.65 -7.20
CA LYS A 11 -5.29 -9.08 -8.32
C LYS A 11 -4.76 -7.70 -8.73
N ALA A 12 -4.37 -6.86 -7.77
CA ALA A 12 -3.87 -5.51 -8.04
C ALA A 12 -2.41 -5.49 -8.54
N ALA A 13 -1.51 -6.26 -7.93
CA ALA A 13 -0.07 -6.20 -8.17
C ALA A 13 0.47 -7.34 -9.06
N GLY A 14 -0.28 -8.43 -9.22
CA GLY A 14 0.24 -9.70 -9.72
C GLY A 14 0.75 -10.59 -8.58
N PRO A 15 1.46 -11.69 -8.87
CA PRO A 15 1.99 -12.58 -7.84
C PRO A 15 2.88 -11.83 -6.85
N VAL A 16 2.57 -11.95 -5.56
CA VAL A 16 3.35 -11.32 -4.47
C VAL A 16 3.84 -12.39 -3.51
N SER A 17 4.98 -12.12 -2.83
CA SER A 17 5.48 -13.02 -1.80
C SER A 17 4.74 -12.83 -0.48
N ARG A 18 4.77 -13.86 0.37
CA ARG A 18 4.16 -13.80 1.70
C ARG A 18 4.76 -12.67 2.54
N GLU A 19 6.07 -12.52 2.46
CA GLU A 19 6.84 -11.50 3.17
C GLU A 19 6.45 -10.09 2.71
N THR A 20 6.16 -9.91 1.42
CA THR A 20 5.71 -8.64 0.85
C THR A 20 4.35 -8.24 1.41
N PHE A 21 3.40 -9.17 1.45
CA PHE A 21 2.11 -8.93 2.08
C PHE A 21 2.24 -8.62 3.57
N GLU A 22 3.06 -9.38 4.31
CA GLU A 22 3.29 -9.14 5.73
C GLU A 22 3.91 -7.76 6.00
N ARG A 23 4.81 -7.29 5.12
CA ARG A 23 5.35 -5.91 5.18
C ARG A 23 4.28 -4.86 4.94
N LEU A 24 3.36 -5.07 3.99
CA LEU A 24 2.25 -4.16 3.73
C LEU A 24 1.25 -4.10 4.88
N VAL A 25 0.94 -5.25 5.51
CA VAL A 25 0.12 -5.31 6.73
C VAL A 25 0.82 -4.58 7.88
N ALA A 26 2.13 -4.80 8.08
CA ALA A 26 2.88 -4.06 9.09
C ALA A 26 2.90 -2.55 8.81
N PHE A 27 3.02 -2.15 7.54
CA PHE A 27 2.97 -0.76 7.13
C PHE A 27 1.62 -0.11 7.43
N GLU A 28 0.50 -0.78 7.17
CA GLU A 28 -0.83 -0.31 7.58
C GLU A 28 -0.89 0.00 9.08
N GLN A 29 -0.35 -0.89 9.93
CA GLN A 29 -0.33 -0.66 11.38
C GLN A 29 0.50 0.57 11.77
N VAL A 30 1.64 0.79 11.09
CA VAL A 30 2.47 1.98 11.28
C VAL A 30 1.73 3.24 10.82
N PHE A 31 1.08 3.18 9.65
CA PHE A 31 0.28 4.27 9.11
C PHE A 31 -0.85 4.65 10.08
N LEU A 32 -1.65 3.69 10.55
CA LEU A 32 -2.74 3.92 11.49
C LEU A 32 -2.23 4.47 12.84
N LYS A 33 -1.06 4.01 13.30
CA LYS A 33 -0.43 4.53 14.51
C LYS A 33 -0.13 6.02 14.38
N TRP A 34 0.51 6.44 13.28
CA TRP A 34 0.88 7.84 13.04
C TRP A 34 -0.31 8.70 12.62
N ASN A 35 -1.33 8.12 11.99
CA ASN A 35 -2.53 8.88 11.63
C ASN A 35 -3.18 9.54 12.86
N ARG A 36 -3.15 8.85 14.02
CA ARG A 36 -3.68 9.37 15.28
C ARG A 36 -2.96 10.61 15.81
N SER A 37 -1.70 10.83 15.43
CA SER A 37 -0.91 11.96 15.92
C SER A 37 -0.77 13.09 14.92
N ILE A 38 -0.76 12.78 13.61
CA ILE A 38 -0.46 13.76 12.56
C ILE A 38 -1.48 13.82 11.40
N ASN A 39 -2.64 13.15 11.52
CA ASN A 39 -3.76 13.23 10.56
C ASN A 39 -3.35 12.99 9.09
N LEU A 40 -2.73 11.85 8.80
CA LEU A 40 -2.35 11.45 7.43
C LEU A 40 -3.56 11.23 6.49
N ALA A 41 -4.69 10.83 7.04
CA ALA A 41 -5.98 10.61 6.40
C ALA A 41 -7.13 10.94 7.36
N ALA A 42 -8.29 11.26 6.80
CA ALA A 42 -9.48 11.58 7.57
C ALA A 42 -9.92 10.36 8.42
N PRO A 43 -10.36 10.56 9.68
CA PRO A 43 -10.80 9.45 10.54
C PRO A 43 -11.90 8.59 9.92
N SER A 44 -12.83 9.20 9.18
CA SER A 44 -13.93 8.52 8.49
C SER A 44 -13.49 7.60 7.35
N THR A 45 -12.22 7.61 6.97
CA THR A 45 -11.69 6.84 5.84
C THR A 45 -10.66 5.79 6.25
N LEU A 46 -10.41 5.62 7.55
CA LEU A 46 -9.37 4.70 8.03
C LEU A 46 -9.71 3.23 7.82
N ASP A 47 -10.98 2.88 7.84
CA ASP A 47 -11.44 1.51 7.55
C ASP A 47 -11.23 1.12 6.07
N ASP A 48 -10.92 2.10 5.22
CA ASP A 48 -10.76 1.96 3.78
C ASP A 48 -9.29 2.00 3.31
N VAL A 49 -8.32 2.04 4.23
CA VAL A 49 -6.88 2.25 3.90
C VAL A 49 -6.38 1.24 2.88
N TRP A 50 -6.74 -0.04 3.02
CA TRP A 50 -6.34 -1.07 2.06
C TRP A 50 -6.85 -0.75 0.66
N ARG A 51 -8.14 -0.49 0.52
CA ARG A 51 -8.77 -0.26 -0.79
C ARG A 51 -8.30 1.04 -1.43
N ARG A 52 -8.28 2.13 -0.65
CA ARG A 52 -8.03 3.49 -1.17
C ARG A 52 -6.57 3.86 -1.31
N HIS A 53 -5.67 3.16 -0.61
CA HIS A 53 -4.25 3.52 -0.62
C HIS A 53 -3.37 2.35 -1.03
N ILE A 54 -3.46 1.19 -0.36
CA ILE A 54 -2.55 0.07 -0.66
C ILE A 54 -2.84 -0.54 -2.03
N LEU A 55 -4.08 -1.01 -2.25
CA LEU A 55 -4.47 -1.66 -3.51
C LEU A 55 -4.47 -0.69 -4.69
N ASP A 56 -4.83 0.58 -4.46
CA ASP A 56 -4.77 1.61 -5.49
C ASP A 56 -3.33 1.84 -5.96
N SER A 57 -2.38 2.00 -5.02
CA SER A 57 -0.96 2.16 -5.32
C SER A 57 -0.36 0.92 -5.99
N ALA A 58 -0.76 -0.27 -5.54
CA ALA A 58 -0.22 -1.54 -6.02
C ALA A 58 -0.48 -1.80 -7.52
N GLN A 59 -1.56 -1.23 -8.08
CA GLN A 59 -1.86 -1.33 -9.51
C GLN A 59 -0.74 -0.77 -10.41
N LEU A 60 0.01 0.22 -9.92
CA LEU A 60 1.10 0.83 -10.67
C LEU A 60 2.22 -0.18 -11.02
N ALA A 61 2.45 -1.19 -10.17
CA ALA A 61 3.43 -2.25 -10.44
C ALA A 61 3.07 -3.08 -11.69
N ARG A 62 1.78 -3.24 -12.00
CA ARG A 62 1.31 -3.91 -13.22
C ARG A 62 1.26 -2.99 -14.43
N ILE A 63 1.00 -1.70 -14.21
CA ILE A 63 0.90 -0.71 -15.29
C ILE A 63 2.28 -0.50 -15.93
N GLU A 64 3.34 -0.41 -15.14
CA GLU A 64 4.71 -0.31 -15.65
C GLU A 64 5.67 -1.28 -14.93
N PRO A 65 5.67 -2.56 -15.34
CA PRO A 65 6.44 -3.61 -14.66
C PRO A 65 7.96 -3.51 -14.87
N LYS A 66 8.43 -2.66 -15.79
CA LYS A 66 9.86 -2.47 -16.05
C LYS A 66 10.43 -1.24 -15.31
N ALA A 67 9.59 -0.38 -14.72
CA ALA A 67 10.07 0.77 -13.97
C ALA A 67 10.79 0.32 -12.69
N ARG A 68 12.08 0.68 -12.59
CA ARG A 68 12.93 0.42 -11.43
C ARG A 68 13.19 1.65 -10.57
N ARG A 69 12.88 2.84 -11.07
CA ARG A 69 13.12 4.11 -10.39
C ARG A 69 11.85 4.94 -10.46
N TRP A 70 11.37 5.32 -9.30
CA TRP A 70 10.15 6.10 -9.12
C TRP A 70 10.48 7.36 -8.35
N VAL A 71 9.75 8.42 -8.64
CA VAL A 71 9.69 9.63 -7.82
C VAL A 71 8.25 9.81 -7.37
N ASP A 72 8.07 9.99 -6.07
CA ASP A 72 6.77 10.23 -5.45
C ASP A 72 6.74 11.65 -4.88
N LEU A 73 5.92 12.50 -5.48
CA LEU A 73 5.85 13.93 -5.15
C LEU A 73 4.64 14.19 -4.27
N GLY A 74 4.89 14.52 -3.01
CA GLY A 74 3.84 14.78 -2.03
C GLY A 74 3.31 13.51 -1.34
N SER A 75 4.18 12.52 -1.13
CA SER A 75 3.80 11.18 -0.65
C SER A 75 3.07 11.15 0.69
N GLY A 76 3.25 12.16 1.56
CA GLY A 76 2.52 12.31 2.83
C GLY A 76 2.55 11.03 3.68
N GLY A 77 1.45 10.29 3.71
CA GLY A 77 1.35 8.97 4.35
C GLY A 77 2.20 7.85 3.73
N GLY A 78 2.98 8.15 2.69
CA GLY A 78 3.87 7.23 1.99
C GLY A 78 3.27 6.56 0.76
N PHE A 79 2.16 7.06 0.22
CA PHE A 79 1.49 6.50 -0.95
C PHE A 79 1.70 7.38 -2.19
N PRO A 80 1.95 6.78 -3.38
CA PRO A 80 2.10 5.34 -3.64
C PRO A 80 3.51 4.78 -3.36
N GLY A 81 4.49 5.62 -3.03
CA GLY A 81 5.91 5.29 -3.07
C GLY A 81 6.34 4.12 -2.18
N LEU A 82 5.88 4.04 -0.92
CA LEU A 82 6.25 2.92 -0.04
C LEU A 82 5.64 1.60 -0.48
N VAL A 83 4.39 1.63 -0.98
CA VAL A 83 3.74 0.42 -1.51
C VAL A 83 4.55 -0.14 -2.68
N LEU A 84 4.96 0.72 -3.62
CA LEU A 84 5.84 0.31 -4.71
C LEU A 84 7.21 -0.15 -4.22
N GLY A 85 7.77 0.49 -3.19
CA GLY A 85 9.03 0.08 -2.57
C GLY A 85 8.97 -1.30 -1.89
N PHE A 86 7.79 -1.76 -1.45
CA PHE A 86 7.61 -3.12 -0.96
C PHE A 86 7.42 -4.16 -2.07
N LEU A 87 6.90 -3.75 -3.23
CA LEU A 87 6.56 -4.64 -4.35
C LEU A 87 7.72 -4.92 -5.32
N LEU A 88 8.69 -4.00 -5.44
CA LEU A 88 9.77 -4.03 -6.43
C LEU A 88 11.10 -4.57 -5.90
#